data_AF-A0A1E1F7K0-F1
#
_entry.id   AF-A0A1E1F7K0-F1
#
_cell.length_a   1.000
_cell.length_b   1.000
_cell.length_c   1.000
_cell.angle_alpha   90.00
_cell.angle_beta   90.00
_cell.angle_gamma   90.00
#
_symmetry.space_group_name_H-M   'P 1'
#
loop_
_entity.id
_entity.type
_entity.pdbx_description
1 polymer ?
#
loop_
_entity_poly.entity_id
_entity_poly.type
_entity_poly.pdbx_seq_one_letter_code
_entity_poly.pdbx_strand_id
1 'polypeptide(L)'
;MGGQAMRGYTLDVSEYLFRLTTESLRIHSNQTRRYQSLGNLVNARATAGAAGAIEQHDVETLRKHLEKVPTKGPIRIYLSITKTSAESLTEAKRRLEKHLGSALTVGDAISMLLFDYVVEQGTAKLLSKIGIDEHKPPKTARGRGRDEGEKVVRIR
;
A
#
# COMPACT_ATOMS: atom_id res chain seq x y z
N MET A 1 -22.34 11.10 -12.67
CA MET A 1 -21.14 10.45 -12.11
C MET A 1 -21.40 10.21 -10.63
N GLY A 2 -21.65 8.95 -10.22
CA GLY A 2 -21.82 8.63 -8.81
C GLY A 2 -20.47 8.68 -8.11
N GLY A 3 -20.28 9.62 -7.17
CA GLY A 3 -19.08 9.63 -6.33
C GLY A 3 -18.99 8.32 -5.57
N GLN A 4 -17.84 7.64 -5.62
CA GLN A 4 -17.63 6.45 -4.80
C GLN A 4 -17.73 6.83 -3.33
N ALA A 5 -18.57 6.12 -2.57
CA ALA A 5 -18.68 6.34 -1.13
C ALA A 5 -17.33 6.08 -0.45
N MET A 6 -16.86 7.04 0.34
CA MET A 6 -15.59 6.98 1.07
C MET A 6 -15.84 6.64 2.54
N ARG A 7 -14.86 5.98 3.16
CA ARG A 7 -14.83 5.65 4.59
C ARG A 7 -13.59 6.26 5.24
N GLY A 8 -13.81 7.10 6.23
CA GLY A 8 -12.78 7.75 7.03
C GLY A 8 -12.35 6.92 8.23
N TYR A 9 -11.06 6.98 8.56
CA TYR A 9 -10.42 6.39 9.73
C TYR A 9 -9.53 7.44 10.39
N THR A 10 -9.54 7.45 11.72
CA THR A 10 -8.52 8.13 12.52
C THR A 10 -7.68 7.05 13.19
N LEU A 11 -6.37 7.06 12.94
CA LEU A 11 -5.45 6.06 13.45
C LEU A 11 -4.39 6.77 14.31
N ASP A 12 -4.23 6.29 15.53
CA ASP A 12 -3.15 6.71 16.43
C ASP A 12 -2.01 5.68 16.30
N VAL A 13 -0.99 6.03 15.52
CA VAL A 13 0.06 5.11 15.06
C VAL A 13 1.40 5.35 15.75
N SER A 14 2.21 4.29 15.81
CA SER A 14 3.59 4.39 16.27
C SER A 14 4.46 5.14 15.27
N GLU A 15 5.64 5.58 15.72
CA GLU A 15 6.66 6.12 14.83
C GLU A 15 7.13 5.09 13.79
N TYR A 16 7.19 3.80 14.14
CA TYR A 16 7.59 2.73 13.22
C TYR A 16 6.60 2.57 12.08
N LEU A 17 5.29 2.50 12.38
CA LEU A 17 4.26 2.43 11.36
C LEU A 17 4.21 3.73 10.55
N PHE A 18 4.39 4.88 11.19
CA PHE A 18 4.48 6.16 10.47
C PHE A 18 5.63 6.13 9.44
N ARG A 19 6.84 5.73 9.84
CA ARG A 19 7.99 5.59 8.92
C ARG A 19 7.69 4.61 7.79
N LEU A 20 7.13 3.44 8.09
CA LEU A 20 6.72 2.47 7.06
C LEU A 20 5.74 3.09 6.06
N THR A 21 4.72 3.81 6.53
CA THR A 21 3.76 4.48 5.63
C THR A 21 4.44 5.50 4.73
N THR A 22 5.32 6.35 5.28
CA THR A 22 6.03 7.36 4.48
C THR A 22 6.95 6.75 3.43
N GLU A 23 7.63 5.65 3.77
CA GLU A 23 8.51 4.96 2.84
C GLU A 23 7.72 4.24 1.73
N SER A 24 6.61 3.57 2.08
CA SER A 24 5.71 2.99 1.08
C SER A 24 5.13 4.05 0.15
N LEU A 25 4.78 5.23 0.65
CA LEU A 25 4.32 6.35 -0.18
C LEU A 25 5.40 6.87 -1.11
N ARG A 26 6.64 6.98 -0.64
CA ARG A 26 7.79 7.37 -1.46
C ARG A 26 7.97 6.39 -2.62
N ILE A 27 7.95 5.08 -2.33
CA ILE A 27 8.07 4.03 -3.35
C ILE A 27 6.91 4.13 -4.36
N HIS A 28 5.67 4.18 -3.88
CA HIS A 28 4.48 4.21 -4.74
C HIS A 28 4.38 5.48 -5.59
N SER A 29 4.76 6.62 -5.02
CA SER A 29 4.78 7.90 -5.74
C SER A 29 5.79 7.87 -6.90
N ASN A 30 6.99 7.34 -6.64
CA ASN A 30 8.03 7.22 -7.65
C ASN A 30 7.64 6.24 -8.77
N GLN A 31 7.00 5.13 -8.43
CA GLN A 31 6.51 4.14 -9.39
C GLN A 31 5.44 4.71 -10.33
N THR A 32 4.48 5.42 -9.75
CA THR A 32 3.37 6.01 -10.49
C THR A 32 3.70 7.38 -11.10
N ARG A 33 4.87 7.95 -10.77
CA ARG A 33 5.32 9.31 -11.12
C ARG A 33 4.29 10.38 -10.75
N ARG A 34 3.61 10.19 -9.62
CA ARG A 34 2.59 11.09 -9.08
C ARG A 34 2.71 11.15 -7.57
N TYR A 35 2.38 12.28 -6.96
CA TYR A 35 2.28 12.33 -5.50
C TYR A 35 1.11 11.46 -5.04
N GLN A 36 1.39 10.50 -4.17
CA GLN A 36 0.40 9.56 -3.65
C GLN A 36 0.05 9.87 -2.19
N SER A 37 -1.18 9.50 -1.82
CA SER A 37 -1.65 9.52 -0.45
C SER A 37 -1.74 8.09 0.10
N LEU A 38 -1.78 7.95 1.44
CA LEU A 38 -2.00 6.64 2.07
C LEU A 38 -3.33 6.03 1.64
N GLY A 39 -4.36 6.86 1.46
CA GLY A 39 -5.66 6.42 0.94
C GLY A 39 -5.55 5.79 -0.45
N ASN A 40 -4.82 6.42 -1.37
CA ASN A 40 -4.62 5.88 -2.72
C ASN A 40 -3.86 4.55 -2.69
N LEU A 41 -2.79 4.47 -1.90
CA LEU A 41 -2.00 3.26 -1.78
C LEU A 41 -2.83 2.12 -1.16
N VAL A 42 -3.56 2.38 -0.08
CA VAL A 42 -4.45 1.38 0.52
C VAL A 42 -5.55 0.98 -0.46
N ASN A 43 -6.15 1.91 -1.21
CA ASN A 43 -7.15 1.56 -2.24
C ASN A 43 -6.57 0.65 -3.33
N ALA A 44 -5.33 0.91 -3.77
CA ALA A 44 -4.67 0.11 -4.79
C ALA A 44 -4.30 -1.30 -4.30
N ARG A 45 -4.05 -1.46 -2.98
CA ARG A 45 -3.55 -2.71 -2.40
C ARG A 45 -4.64 -3.53 -1.70
N ALA A 46 -5.60 -2.89 -1.03
CA ALA A 46 -6.72 -3.54 -0.35
C ALA A 46 -7.80 -3.97 -1.36
N THR A 47 -7.42 -4.90 -2.22
CA THR A 47 -8.30 -5.60 -3.16
C THR A 47 -8.78 -6.92 -2.56
N ALA A 48 -9.71 -7.61 -3.23
CA ALA A 48 -10.21 -8.91 -2.77
C ALA A 48 -9.12 -9.97 -2.55
N GLY A 49 -7.98 -9.87 -3.27
CA GLY A 49 -6.84 -10.77 -3.15
C GLY A 49 -5.84 -10.42 -2.04
N ALA A 50 -5.99 -9.26 -1.39
CA ALA A 50 -5.00 -8.75 -0.44
C ALA A 50 -4.72 -9.71 0.72
N ALA A 51 -5.76 -10.33 1.27
CA ALA A 51 -5.62 -11.30 2.35
C ALA A 51 -4.78 -12.50 1.92
N GLY A 52 -5.08 -13.06 0.74
CA GLY A 52 -4.36 -14.22 0.20
C GLY A 52 -2.91 -13.91 -0.13
N ALA A 53 -2.59 -12.69 -0.59
CA ALA A 53 -1.21 -12.27 -0.80
C ALA A 53 -0.43 -12.18 0.52
N ILE A 54 -1.02 -11.57 1.55
CA ILE A 54 -0.38 -11.47 2.88
C ILE A 54 -0.21 -12.86 3.52
N GLU A 55 -1.17 -13.76 3.33
CA GLU A 55 -1.11 -15.16 3.82
C GLU A 55 -0.05 -16.02 3.12
N GLN A 56 0.59 -15.54 2.03
CA GLN A 56 1.75 -16.23 1.45
C GLN A 56 3.01 -16.12 2.30
N HIS A 57 3.08 -15.11 3.19
CA HIS A 57 4.15 -15.00 4.17
C HIS A 57 3.93 -16.02 5.29
N ASP A 58 5.00 -16.59 5.82
CA ASP A 58 4.87 -17.47 6.97
C ASP A 58 4.36 -16.72 8.20
N VAL A 59 3.54 -17.40 9.01
CA VAL A 59 2.90 -16.83 10.21
C VAL A 59 3.92 -16.20 11.15
N GLU A 60 5.10 -16.83 11.30
CA GLU A 60 6.15 -16.34 12.18
C GLU A 60 6.77 -15.02 11.66
N THR A 61 6.93 -14.87 10.34
CA THR A 61 7.32 -13.60 9.71
C THR A 61 6.28 -12.51 9.96
N LEU A 62 4.99 -12.83 9.83
CA LEU A 62 3.92 -11.86 10.09
C LEU A 62 3.87 -11.43 11.56
N ARG A 63 4.08 -12.36 12.50
CA ARG A 63 4.20 -12.03 13.94
C ARG A 63 5.42 -11.17 14.23
N LYS A 64 6.59 -11.57 13.73
CA LYS A 64 7.85 -10.80 13.87
C LYS A 64 7.73 -9.41 13.26
N HIS A 65 6.98 -9.26 12.17
CA HIS A 65 6.69 -7.95 11.59
C HIS A 65 5.94 -7.06 12.58
N LEU A 66 4.83 -7.54 13.17
CA LEU A 66 4.08 -6.75 14.15
C LEU A 66 4.85 -6.48 15.44
N GLU A 67 5.74 -7.38 15.85
CA GLU A 67 6.64 -7.15 16.99
C GLU A 67 7.65 -6.04 16.70
N LYS A 68 8.25 -6.03 15.50
CA LYS A 68 9.24 -5.03 15.08
C LYS A 68 8.61 -3.70 14.67
N VAL A 69 7.38 -3.73 14.21
CA VAL A 69 6.59 -2.57 13.80
C VAL A 69 5.31 -2.52 14.64
N PRO A 70 5.43 -2.14 15.93
CA PRO A 70 4.25 -1.89 16.76
C PRO A 70 3.34 -0.90 16.03
N THR A 71 2.03 -1.10 16.02
CA THR A 71 1.15 -0.28 15.19
C THR A 71 0.60 0.94 15.91
N LYS A 72 0.30 0.83 17.21
CA LYS A 72 -0.27 1.92 18.01
C LYS A 72 0.80 2.87 18.55
N GLY A 73 0.45 4.16 18.62
CA GLY A 73 1.33 5.16 19.21
C GLY A 73 0.76 6.57 19.14
N PRO A 74 1.57 7.61 19.41
CA PRO A 74 1.07 8.96 19.64
C PRO A 74 0.79 9.77 18.35
N ILE A 75 1.15 9.25 17.18
CA ILE A 75 1.05 10.01 15.93
C ILE A 75 -0.33 9.80 15.32
N ARG A 76 -1.12 10.87 15.24
CA ARG A 76 -2.46 10.81 14.63
C ARG A 76 -2.38 10.97 13.11
N ILE A 77 -2.94 10.02 12.38
CA ILE A 77 -3.12 10.09 10.93
C ILE A 77 -4.59 9.93 10.54
N TYR A 78 -4.98 10.62 9.47
CA TYR A 78 -6.31 10.52 8.88
C TYR A 78 -6.24 9.76 7.56
N LEU A 79 -7.08 8.76 7.42
CA LEU A 79 -7.14 7.91 6.24
C LEU A 79 -8.57 7.92 5.70
N SER A 80 -8.72 8.18 4.40
CA SER A 80 -10.01 8.04 3.71
C SER A 80 -9.82 7.12 2.51
N ILE A 81 -10.57 6.02 2.49
CA ILE A 81 -10.49 4.97 1.46
C ILE A 81 -11.87 4.69 0.88
N THR A 82 -11.94 4.03 -0.27
CA THR A 82 -13.23 3.63 -0.84
C THR A 82 -13.92 2.63 0.08
N LYS A 83 -15.27 2.60 0.06
CA LYS A 83 -16.04 1.62 0.81
C LYS A 83 -15.62 0.17 0.48
N THR A 84 -15.38 -0.13 -0.79
CA THR A 84 -14.94 -1.46 -1.24
C THR A 84 -13.56 -1.84 -0.68
N SER A 85 -12.62 -0.91 -0.64
CA SER A 85 -11.30 -1.15 -0.02
C SER A 85 -11.42 -1.29 1.49
N ALA A 86 -12.31 -0.56 2.15
CA ALA A 86 -12.60 -0.72 3.57
C ALA A 86 -13.20 -2.11 3.89
N GLU A 87 -14.11 -2.60 3.06
CA GLU A 87 -14.67 -3.96 3.16
C GLU A 87 -13.60 -5.02 2.94
N SER A 88 -12.77 -4.87 1.90
CA SER A 88 -11.64 -5.78 1.61
C SER A 88 -10.62 -5.80 2.74
N LEU A 89 -10.30 -4.65 3.33
CA LEU A 89 -9.40 -4.54 4.49
C LEU A 89 -10.00 -5.19 5.74
N THR A 90 -11.32 -5.06 5.94
CA THR A 90 -12.03 -5.71 7.06
C THR A 90 -12.00 -7.23 6.91
N GLU A 91 -12.21 -7.73 5.69
CA GLU A 91 -12.13 -9.17 5.42
C GLU A 91 -10.70 -9.69 5.57
N ALA A 92 -9.69 -8.96 5.06
CA ALA A 92 -8.30 -9.32 5.22
C ALA A 92 -7.91 -9.39 6.70
N LYS A 93 -8.28 -8.39 7.51
CA LYS A 93 -8.12 -8.40 8.97
C LYS A 93 -8.70 -9.67 9.58
N ARG A 94 -9.96 -10.00 9.28
CA ARG A 94 -10.66 -11.16 9.84
C ARG A 94 -9.96 -12.48 9.51
N ARG A 95 -9.46 -12.62 8.28
CA ARG A 95 -8.72 -13.82 7.87
C ARG A 95 -7.37 -13.92 8.55
N LEU A 96 -6.63 -12.80 8.60
CA LEU A 96 -5.34 -12.72 9.28
C LEU A 96 -5.47 -12.99 10.78
N GLU A 97 -6.54 -12.54 11.44
CA GLU A 97 -6.85 -12.88 12.84
C GLU A 97 -6.96 -14.39 13.04
N LYS A 98 -7.68 -15.08 12.14
CA LYS A 98 -7.80 -16.54 12.16
C LYS A 98 -6.45 -17.22 11.88
N HIS A 99 -5.68 -16.69 10.93
CA HIS A 99 -4.41 -17.26 10.51
C HIS A 99 -3.32 -17.11 11.58
N LEU A 100 -3.28 -15.95 12.26
CA LEU A 100 -2.32 -15.64 13.32
C LEU A 100 -2.78 -16.13 14.69
N GLY A 101 -4.05 -16.46 14.86
CA GLY A 101 -4.63 -16.87 16.14
C GLY A 101 -4.67 -15.74 17.18
N SER A 102 -4.70 -14.48 16.73
CA SER A 102 -4.72 -13.29 17.60
C SER A 102 -5.66 -12.23 17.06
N ALA A 103 -6.21 -11.40 17.95
CA ALA A 103 -7.03 -10.26 17.54
C ALA A 103 -6.14 -9.18 16.91
N LEU A 104 -6.62 -8.57 15.83
CA LEU A 104 -5.94 -7.52 15.11
C LEU A 104 -6.75 -6.23 15.14
N THR A 105 -6.08 -5.12 14.92
CA THR A 105 -6.69 -3.82 14.64
C THR A 105 -6.66 -3.53 13.14
N VAL A 106 -7.36 -2.47 12.73
CA VAL A 106 -7.25 -1.96 11.35
C VAL A 106 -5.82 -1.49 11.06
N GLY A 107 -5.13 -0.93 12.06
CA GLY A 107 -3.72 -0.52 11.95
C GLY A 107 -2.80 -1.70 11.66
N ASP A 108 -3.05 -2.87 12.27
CA ASP A 108 -2.28 -4.10 12.02
C ASP A 108 -2.48 -4.60 10.59
N ALA A 109 -3.73 -4.62 10.11
CA ALA A 109 -4.03 -5.00 8.74
C ALA A 109 -3.36 -4.05 7.71
N ILE A 110 -3.37 -2.73 7.98
CA ILE A 110 -2.65 -1.75 7.14
C ILE A 110 -1.14 -1.99 7.21
N SER A 111 -0.59 -2.22 8.40
CA SER A 111 0.84 -2.48 8.58
C SER A 111 1.29 -3.70 7.77
N MET A 112 0.54 -4.80 7.80
CA MET A 112 0.84 -6.00 7.01
C MET A 112 0.68 -5.78 5.51
N LEU A 113 -0.35 -5.03 5.09
CA LEU A 113 -0.55 -4.67 3.69
C LEU A 113 0.64 -3.86 3.13
N LEU A 114 1.18 -2.94 3.94
CA LEU A 114 2.35 -2.14 3.58
C LEU A 114 3.64 -2.96 3.61
N PHE A 115 3.76 -3.89 4.56
CA PHE A 115 4.88 -4.82 4.62
C PHE A 115 4.94 -5.69 3.36
N ASP A 116 3.84 -6.35 3.00
CA ASP A 116 3.72 -7.14 1.78
C ASP A 116 4.12 -6.32 0.55
N TYR A 117 3.60 -5.09 0.43
CA TYR A 117 3.95 -4.18 -0.64
C TYR A 117 5.46 -3.89 -0.69
N VAL A 118 6.09 -3.56 0.43
CA VAL A 118 7.53 -3.26 0.47
C VAL A 118 8.37 -4.50 0.13
N VAL A 119 7.97 -5.69 0.58
CA VAL A 119 8.63 -6.96 0.22
C VAL A 119 8.54 -7.20 -1.29
N GLU A 120 7.34 -7.06 -1.88
CA GLU A 120 7.15 -7.19 -3.32
C GLU A 120 8.05 -6.24 -4.12
N GLN A 121 8.10 -4.95 -3.72
CA GLN A 121 8.94 -3.96 -4.40
C GLN A 121 10.44 -4.21 -4.20
N GLY A 122 10.84 -4.71 -3.03
CA GLY A 122 12.21 -5.14 -2.75
C GLY A 122 12.62 -6.29 -3.65
N THR A 123 11.78 -7.32 -3.75
CA THR A 123 11.99 -8.50 -4.61
C THR A 123 12.07 -8.11 -6.09
N ALA A 124 11.12 -7.32 -6.58
CA ALA A 124 11.14 -6.85 -7.98
C ALA A 124 12.42 -6.07 -8.31
N LYS A 125 12.88 -5.21 -7.40
CA LYS A 125 14.13 -4.46 -7.57
C LYS A 125 15.36 -5.38 -7.57
N LEU A 126 15.36 -6.43 -6.74
CA LEU A 126 16.44 -7.41 -6.71
C LEU A 126 16.48 -8.22 -8.01
N LEU A 127 15.34 -8.74 -8.46
CA LEU A 127 15.22 -9.51 -9.71
C LEU A 127 15.70 -8.71 -10.92
N SER A 128 15.29 -7.44 -11.03
CA SER A 128 15.76 -6.53 -12.08
C SER A 128 17.29 -6.32 -12.04
N LYS A 129 17.88 -6.20 -10.84
CA LYS A 129 19.34 -6.05 -10.68
C LYS A 129 20.13 -7.28 -11.15
N ILE A 130 19.56 -8.48 -11.02
CA ILE A 130 20.20 -9.73 -11.46
C ILE A 130 19.80 -10.13 -12.89
N GLY A 131 19.11 -9.25 -13.63
CA GLY A 131 18.75 -9.46 -15.04
C GLY A 131 17.54 -10.36 -15.26
N ILE A 132 16.76 -10.67 -14.22
CA ILE A 132 15.51 -11.42 -14.31
C ILE A 132 14.37 -10.40 -14.32
N ASP A 133 14.04 -9.89 -15.51
CA ASP A 133 12.97 -8.90 -15.71
C ASP A 133 11.73 -9.63 -16.28
N GLU A 134 10.73 -9.92 -15.44
CA GLU A 134 9.51 -10.62 -15.90
C GLU A 134 8.63 -9.77 -16.83
N HIS A 135 8.88 -8.47 -16.95
CA HIS A 135 8.11 -7.58 -17.81
C HIS A 135 8.96 -6.51 -18.48
N LYS A 136 9.62 -6.86 -19.58
CA LYS A 136 10.07 -5.89 -20.57
C LYS A 136 9.38 -6.14 -21.91
N PRO A 137 8.21 -5.51 -22.19
CA PRO A 137 7.76 -5.44 -23.57
C PRO A 137 8.80 -4.65 -24.40
N PRO A 138 9.00 -5.00 -25.68
CA PRO A 138 9.94 -4.29 -26.55
C PRO A 138 9.58 -2.81 -26.62
N LYS A 139 10.60 -1.95 -26.55
CA LYS A 139 10.46 -0.50 -26.70
C LYS A 139 9.89 -0.17 -28.08
N THR A 140 8.59 0.03 -28.19
CA THR A 140 7.99 0.64 -29.38
C THR A 140 8.14 2.16 -29.34
N ALA A 141 8.40 2.70 -30.51
CA ALA A 141 8.88 4.05 -30.75
C ALA A 141 7.86 5.15 -30.40
N ARG A 142 8.43 6.33 -30.15
CA ARG A 142 7.80 7.65 -29.96
C ARG A 142 6.49 7.85 -30.75
N GLY A 143 5.45 8.26 -30.03
CA GLY A 143 4.29 8.97 -30.58
C GLY A 143 4.19 10.36 -29.94
N ARG A 144 4.27 11.40 -30.77
CA ARG A 144 4.28 12.83 -30.41
C ARG A 144 2.86 13.38 -30.56
N GLY A 145 2.41 14.20 -29.59
CA GLY A 145 1.19 15.03 -29.68
C GLY A 145 0.25 14.79 -28.51
N ARG A 146 -0.48 15.78 -27.98
CA ARG A 146 -0.55 17.23 -28.20
C ARG A 146 -1.18 17.77 -26.90
N ASP A 147 -0.61 18.82 -26.35
CA ASP A 147 -0.95 19.40 -25.03
C ASP A 147 -2.12 20.38 -25.23
N GLU A 148 -3.30 20.10 -24.68
CA GLU A 148 -4.40 21.06 -24.59
C GLU A 148 -4.96 21.09 -23.16
N GLY A 149 -4.76 22.23 -22.49
CA GLY A 149 -5.79 22.82 -21.64
C GLY A 149 -5.83 22.43 -20.16
N GLU A 150 -4.76 22.62 -19.41
CA GLU A 150 -4.89 22.86 -17.97
C GLU A 150 -3.92 23.98 -17.55
N LYS A 151 -4.40 24.98 -16.81
CA LYS A 151 -3.54 26.05 -16.22
C LYS A 151 -2.64 25.42 -15.16
N VAL A 152 -1.61 24.73 -15.60
CA VAL A 152 -0.51 24.30 -14.74
C VAL A 152 0.33 25.55 -14.46
N VAL A 153 0.36 25.99 -13.20
CA VAL A 153 1.37 26.96 -12.76
C VAL A 153 2.71 26.28 -12.86
N ARG A 154 3.40 26.50 -13.98
CA ARG A 154 4.77 26.02 -14.19
C ARG A 154 5.68 26.89 -13.33
N ILE A 155 6.19 26.33 -12.24
CA ILE A 155 7.30 26.92 -11.48
C ILE A 155 8.52 26.86 -12.41
N ARG A 156 9.05 28.03 -12.77
CA ARG A 156 10.25 28.18 -13.60
C ARG A 156 11.50 27.87 -12.80
#